data_AF-A0A1Y1LRF7-F1
#
_entry.id   AF-A0A1Y1LRF7-F1
#
_cell.length_a   1.000
_cell.length_b   1.000
_cell.length_c   1.000
_cell.angle_alpha   90.00
_cell.angle_beta   90.00
_cell.angle_gamma   90.00
#
_symmetry.space_group_name_H-M   'P 1'
#
loop_
_entity.id
_entity.type
_entity.pdbx_description
1 polymer ?
#
loop_
_entity_poly.entity_id
_entity_poly.type
_entity_poly.pdbx_seq_one_letter_code
_entity_poly.pdbx_strand_id
1 'polypeptide(L)'
;MSKYKCHLLIVSLCIISLIKEGVTFKCYKCTSQGAQGCKDPFNVTQLVLTEDCNYDYQVCVKQEIMSPYHLVEDEIKRGCMHEDYCYVEGMRSTHCSTCKSYLCNSAISLSFLSLPILFLYQFALHLIKC
;
A
#
# COMPACT_ATOMS: atom_id res chain seq x y z
N MET A 1 11.09 28.92 32.83
CA MET A 1 10.07 28.01 32.26
C MET A 1 10.68 26.62 32.17
N SER A 2 9.99 25.63 32.70
CA SER A 2 10.64 24.66 33.58
C SER A 2 10.85 23.28 32.95
N LYS A 3 11.97 22.66 33.33
CA LYS A 3 12.49 21.36 32.88
C LYS A 3 11.43 20.25 32.86
N TYR A 4 10.37 20.36 33.66
CA TYR A 4 9.22 19.45 33.64
C TYR A 4 8.52 19.38 32.28
N LYS A 5 8.44 20.48 31.52
CA LYS A 5 7.81 20.49 30.19
C LYS A 5 8.63 19.73 29.16
N CYS A 6 9.96 19.86 29.21
CA CYS A 6 10.87 19.18 28.29
C CYS A 6 10.87 17.65 28.58
N HIS A 7 10.85 17.24 29.85
CA HIS A 7 10.71 15.82 30.23
C HIS A 7 9.37 15.19 29.82
N LEU A 8 8.25 15.90 30.01
CA LEU A 8 6.92 15.37 29.65
C LEU A 8 6.82 15.12 28.13
N LEU A 9 7.40 16.01 27.33
CA LEU A 9 7.39 15.93 25.86
C LEU A 9 8.24 14.75 25.36
N ILE A 10 9.41 14.52 25.97
CA ILE A 10 10.27 13.35 25.68
C ILE A 10 9.54 12.04 26.03
N VAL A 11 8.91 11.96 27.22
CA VAL A 11 8.15 10.77 27.63
C VAL A 11 6.98 10.50 26.68
N SER A 12 6.26 11.55 26.27
CA SER A 12 5.16 11.46 25.31
C SER A 12 5.62 10.87 23.97
N LEU A 13 6.77 11.31 23.47
CA LEU A 13 7.34 10.83 22.21
C LEU A 13 7.87 9.40 22.31
N CYS A 14 8.47 9.02 23.44
CA CYS A 14 8.83 7.63 23.69
C CYS A 14 7.60 6.72 23.71
N ILE A 15 6.47 7.18 24.27
CA ILE A 15 5.21 6.42 24.25
C ILE A 15 4.69 6.28 22.81
N ILE A 16 4.70 7.35 22.02
CA ILE A 16 4.24 7.33 20.62
C ILE A 16 5.15 6.43 19.75
N SER A 17 6.46 6.43 19.97
CA SER A 17 7.38 5.55 19.22
C SER A 17 7.30 4.07 19.61
N LEU A 18 6.76 3.77 20.80
CA LEU A 18 6.41 2.41 21.22
C LEU A 18 5.10 1.90 20.60
N ILE A 19 4.27 2.80 20.05
CA ILE A 19 3.15 2.42 19.20
C ILE A 19 3.74 1.97 17.86
N LYS A 20 4.14 0.70 17.80
CA LYS A 20 4.25 0.00 16.52
C LYS A 20 2.84 -0.12 15.99
N GLU A 21 2.42 0.82 15.16
CA GLU A 21 1.26 0.58 14.30
C GLU A 21 1.59 -0.69 13.52
N GLY A 22 0.88 -1.77 13.84
CA GLY A 22 0.80 -2.93 12.97
C GLY A 22 0.04 -2.47 11.75
N VAL A 23 0.75 -1.83 10.81
CA VAL A 23 0.18 -1.46 9.52
C VAL A 23 -0.14 -2.78 8.84
N THR A 24 -1.41 -3.18 8.91
CA THR A 24 -1.88 -4.35 8.18
C THR A 24 -1.55 -4.12 6.72
N PHE A 25 -0.78 -5.03 6.13
CA PHE A 25 -0.45 -4.97 4.71
C PHE A 25 -1.74 -5.17 3.92
N LYS A 26 -2.15 -4.17 3.13
CA LYS A 26 -3.40 -4.21 2.36
C LYS A 26 -3.14 -4.07 0.87
N CYS A 27 -4.00 -4.71 0.08
CA CYS A 27 -4.02 -4.59 -1.37
C CYS A 27 -5.43 -4.27 -1.87
N TYR A 28 -5.53 -3.72 -3.08
CA TYR A 28 -6.81 -3.63 -3.77
C TYR A 28 -7.25 -5.03 -4.24
N LYS A 29 -8.54 -5.33 -4.10
CA LYS A 29 -9.18 -6.57 -4.51
C LYS A 29 -10.33 -6.28 -5.46
N CYS A 30 -10.16 -6.63 -6.73
CA CYS A 30 -11.20 -6.43 -7.74
C CYS A 30 -10.90 -7.19 -9.04
N THR A 31 -11.92 -7.27 -9.90
CA THR A 31 -11.78 -7.59 -11.33
C THR A 31 -12.39 -6.49 -12.18
N SER A 32 -11.90 -6.28 -13.40
CA SER A 32 -12.45 -5.28 -14.35
C SER A 32 -13.88 -5.58 -14.79
N GLN A 33 -14.34 -6.83 -14.65
CA GLN A 33 -15.73 -7.24 -14.89
C GLN A 33 -16.64 -6.90 -13.70
N GLY A 34 -16.14 -7.06 -12.46
CA GLY A 34 -16.91 -6.84 -11.24
C GLY A 34 -16.95 -5.38 -10.78
N ALA A 35 -15.93 -4.58 -11.12
CA ALA A 35 -15.84 -3.18 -10.75
C ALA A 35 -15.20 -2.36 -11.88
N GLN A 36 -15.93 -1.36 -12.41
CA GLN A 36 -15.41 -0.47 -13.46
C GLN A 36 -14.10 0.21 -13.05
N GLY A 37 -13.91 0.48 -11.76
CA GLY A 37 -12.72 1.17 -11.25
C GLY A 37 -11.46 0.32 -11.20
N CYS A 38 -11.60 -0.99 -11.46
CA CYS A 38 -10.47 -1.92 -11.45
C CYS A 38 -9.65 -1.88 -12.74
N LYS A 39 -10.25 -1.39 -13.83
CA LYS A 39 -9.60 -1.20 -15.14
C LYS A 39 -8.47 -0.18 -15.06
N ASP A 40 -7.58 -0.18 -16.04
CA ASP A 40 -6.66 0.93 -16.22
C ASP A 40 -7.28 1.97 -17.17
N PRO A 41 -7.19 3.28 -16.87
CA PRO A 41 -6.56 3.85 -15.68
C PRO A 41 -7.34 3.54 -14.38
N PHE A 42 -6.60 3.13 -13.35
CA PHE A 42 -7.17 2.69 -12.07
C PHE A 42 -7.93 3.82 -11.37
N ASN A 43 -9.20 3.58 -11.02
CA ASN A 43 -10.06 4.59 -10.41
C ASN A 43 -10.52 4.17 -9.01
N VAL A 44 -9.80 4.68 -8.00
CA VAL A 44 -10.09 4.46 -6.57
C VAL A 44 -11.41 5.05 -6.11
N THR A 45 -12.01 6.00 -6.84
CA THR A 45 -13.28 6.64 -6.44
C THR A 45 -14.50 5.76 -6.74
N GLN A 46 -14.33 4.77 -7.63
CA GLN A 46 -15.34 3.75 -7.86
C GLN A 46 -15.17 2.63 -6.83
N LEU A 47 -16.23 1.84 -6.62
CA LEU A 47 -16.29 0.77 -5.60
C LEU A 47 -15.23 -0.32 -5.84
N VAL A 48 -13.99 -0.06 -5.40
CA VAL A 48 -12.89 -1.01 -5.38
C VAL A 48 -12.63 -1.40 -3.94
N LEU A 49 -12.77 -2.68 -3.65
CA LEU A 49 -12.56 -3.19 -2.31
C LEU A 49 -11.06 -3.27 -2.01
N THR A 50 -10.73 -3.22 -0.72
CA THR A 50 -9.39 -3.54 -0.21
C THR A 50 -9.49 -4.81 0.62
N GLU A 51 -8.41 -5.56 0.68
CA GLU A 51 -8.31 -6.74 1.53
C GLU A 51 -7.00 -6.72 2.34
N ASP A 52 -7.07 -7.30 3.54
CA ASP A 52 -5.94 -7.46 4.44
C ASP A 52 -5.14 -8.71 4.04
N CYS A 53 -3.86 -8.54 3.75
CA CYS A 53 -2.94 -9.64 3.50
C CYS A 53 -2.35 -10.12 4.84
N ASN A 54 -2.93 -11.19 5.38
CA ASN A 54 -2.64 -11.66 6.74
C ASN A 54 -1.59 -12.78 6.83
N TYR A 55 -1.07 -13.26 5.71
CA TYR A 55 -0.14 -14.38 5.69
C TYR A 55 1.27 -13.95 5.30
N ASP A 56 2.26 -14.64 5.85
CA ASP A 56 3.64 -14.53 5.41
C ASP A 56 3.71 -14.81 3.89
N TYR A 57 4.59 -14.09 3.20
CA TYR A 57 4.82 -14.18 1.74
C TYR A 57 3.68 -13.66 0.85
N GLN A 58 2.66 -13.01 1.41
CA GLN A 58 1.67 -12.32 0.58
C GLN A 58 2.21 -11.03 -0.02
N VAL A 59 1.85 -10.79 -1.27
CA VAL A 59 2.15 -9.60 -2.06
C VAL A 59 0.89 -9.11 -2.74
N CYS A 60 0.84 -7.81 -3.05
CA CYS A 60 -0.20 -7.30 -3.92
C CYS A 60 0.09 -7.70 -5.36
N VAL A 61 -0.90 -8.24 -6.05
CA VAL A 61 -0.82 -8.62 -7.45
C VAL A 61 -1.70 -7.73 -8.30
N LYS A 62 -1.21 -7.42 -9.51
CA LYS A 62 -2.00 -6.95 -10.65
C LYS A 62 -1.73 -7.90 -11.81
N GLN A 63 -2.78 -8.50 -12.36
CA GLN A 63 -2.73 -9.43 -13.48
C GLN A 63 -3.64 -8.96 -14.60
N GLU A 64 -3.14 -8.99 -15.84
CA GLU A 64 -3.86 -8.70 -17.08
C GLU A 64 -4.02 -10.00 -17.86
N ILE A 65 -5.25 -10.48 -17.96
CA ILE A 65 -5.61 -11.74 -18.62
C ILE A 65 -6.13 -11.38 -20.01
N MET A 66 -5.46 -11.91 -21.03
CA MET A 66 -5.85 -11.67 -22.41
C MET A 66 -7.15 -12.39 -22.73
N SER A 67 -8.09 -11.67 -23.34
CA SER A 67 -9.32 -12.30 -23.81
C SER A 67 -9.05 -13.29 -24.94
N PRO A 68 -9.71 -14.47 -24.96
CA PRO A 68 -9.64 -15.36 -26.10
C PRO A 68 -10.07 -14.62 -27.36
N TYR A 69 -9.17 -14.55 -28.35
CA TYR A 69 -9.39 -13.90 -29.65
C TYR A 69 -9.57 -12.37 -29.64
N HIS A 70 -9.25 -11.67 -28.54
CA HIS A 70 -9.45 -10.21 -28.42
C HIS A 70 -10.89 -9.73 -28.73
N LEU A 71 -11.87 -10.64 -28.66
CA LEU A 71 -13.27 -10.33 -28.92
C LEU A 71 -13.92 -9.61 -27.74
N VAL A 72 -13.28 -9.67 -26.57
CA VAL A 72 -13.68 -8.99 -25.34
C VAL A 72 -12.48 -8.21 -24.82
N GLU A 73 -12.72 -7.11 -24.10
CA GLU A 73 -11.67 -6.39 -23.40
C GLU A 73 -10.91 -7.30 -22.42
N ASP A 74 -9.61 -7.05 -22.27
CA ASP A 74 -8.76 -7.78 -21.34
C ASP A 74 -9.27 -7.65 -19.89
N GLU A 75 -9.13 -8.74 -19.14
CA GLU A 75 -9.55 -8.76 -17.74
C GLU A 75 -8.38 -8.34 -16.84
N ILE A 76 -8.61 -7.34 -15.99
CA ILE A 76 -7.65 -6.92 -14.96
C ILE A 76 -8.11 -7.50 -13.64
N LYS A 77 -7.22 -8.22 -12.96
CA LYS A 77 -7.43 -8.81 -11.64
C LYS A 77 -6.42 -8.26 -10.63
N ARG A 78 -6.89 -7.91 -9.44
CA ARG A 78 -6.07 -7.38 -8.34
C ARG A 78 -6.40 -8.11 -7.03
N GLY A 79 -5.41 -8.35 -6.17
CA GLY A 79 -5.60 -8.92 -4.83
C GLY A 79 -4.30 -9.27 -4.10
N CYS A 80 -4.42 -9.84 -2.90
CA CYS A 80 -3.35 -10.49 -2.15
C CYS A 80 -3.12 -11.89 -2.71
N MET A 81 -1.90 -12.19 -3.14
CA MET A 81 -1.49 -13.55 -3.54
C MET A 81 -0.14 -13.90 -2.94
N HIS A 82 0.26 -15.16 -3.04
CA HIS A 82 1.63 -15.57 -2.68
C HIS A 82 2.65 -14.95 -3.65
N GLU A 83 3.89 -14.71 -3.19
CA GLU A 83 4.91 -13.98 -3.96
C GLU A 83 5.34 -14.65 -5.27
N ASP A 84 5.14 -15.97 -5.38
CA ASP A 84 5.39 -16.76 -6.58
C ASP A 84 4.19 -16.81 -7.55
N TYR A 85 3.06 -16.18 -7.23
CA TYR A 85 1.84 -16.28 -8.03
C TYR A 85 2.07 -15.87 -9.49
N CYS A 86 2.76 -14.74 -9.74
CA CYS A 86 3.06 -14.32 -11.10
C CYS A 86 4.09 -15.23 -11.80
N TYR A 87 4.90 -15.99 -11.06
CA TYR A 87 5.78 -16.98 -11.67
C TYR A 87 5.00 -18.22 -12.14
N VAL A 88 4.01 -18.65 -11.36
CA VAL A 88 3.21 -19.86 -11.64
C VAL A 88 2.09 -19.56 -12.65
N GLU A 89 1.26 -18.56 -12.37
CA GLU A 89 0.06 -18.22 -13.15
C GLU A 89 0.31 -17.12 -14.20
N GLY A 90 1.49 -16.50 -14.19
CA GLY A 90 1.84 -15.43 -15.14
C GLY A 90 1.91 -15.90 -16.59
N MET A 91 2.08 -17.21 -16.83
CA MET A 91 2.14 -17.78 -18.18
C MET A 91 0.83 -17.63 -18.97
N ARG A 92 -0.30 -17.41 -18.29
CA ARG A 92 -1.62 -17.21 -18.91
C ARG A 92 -2.03 -15.73 -18.99
N SER A 93 -1.17 -14.83 -18.54
CA SER A 93 -1.39 -13.38 -18.57
C SER A 93 -0.48 -12.68 -19.55
N THR A 94 -0.96 -11.61 -20.17
CA THR A 94 -0.12 -10.68 -20.95
C THR A 94 0.81 -9.91 -20.04
N HIS A 95 0.34 -9.57 -18.85
CA HIS A 95 1.13 -8.87 -17.84
C HIS A 95 0.75 -9.35 -16.43
N CYS A 96 1.75 -9.60 -15.59
CA CYS A 96 1.56 -9.90 -14.17
C CYS A 96 2.66 -9.21 -13.37
N SER A 97 2.29 -8.45 -12.35
CA SER A 97 3.21 -7.75 -11.47
C SER A 97 2.85 -7.95 -10.01
N THR A 98 3.89 -7.97 -9.18
CA THR A 98 3.80 -8.10 -7.72
C THR A 98 4.44 -6.91 -7.03
N CYS A 99 3.92 -6.47 -5.88
CA CYS A 99 4.55 -5.43 -5.06
C CYS A 99 4.25 -5.63 -3.57
N LYS A 100 5.12 -5.09 -2.70
CA LYS A 100 5.11 -5.31 -1.24
C LYS A 100 4.84 -4.03 -0.42
N SER A 101 4.16 -3.05 -1.01
CA SER A 101 3.79 -1.80 -0.33
C SER A 101 2.28 -1.63 -0.21
N TYR A 102 1.83 -0.85 0.76
CA TYR A 102 0.41 -0.64 1.03
C TYR A 102 -0.33 -0.14 -0.22
N LEU A 103 -1.35 -0.90 -0.65
CA LEU A 103 -2.20 -0.57 -1.81
C LEU A 103 -1.42 -0.32 -3.11
N CYS A 104 -0.23 -0.93 -3.24
CA CYS A 104 0.70 -0.69 -4.34
C CYS A 104 0.26 -1.29 -5.67
N ASN A 105 -0.68 -2.24 -5.65
CA ASN A 105 -1.30 -2.75 -6.85
C ASN A 105 -2.39 -1.81 -7.37
N SER A 106 -2.34 -0.52 -7.05
CA SER A 106 -2.96 0.53 -7.87
C SER A 106 -2.03 0.88 -9.04
N ALA A 107 -2.55 1.49 -10.10
CA ALA A 107 -1.70 1.96 -11.18
C ALA A 107 -0.78 3.15 -10.79
N ILE A 108 -0.90 3.67 -9.55
CA ILE A 108 -0.25 4.91 -9.09
C ILE A 108 0.44 4.64 -7.75
N SER A 109 1.77 4.65 -7.72
CA SER A 109 2.51 4.62 -6.45
C SER A 109 2.63 6.05 -5.88
N LEU A 110 1.91 6.36 -4.80
CA LEU A 110 2.16 7.56 -4.01
C LEU A 110 3.20 7.24 -2.93
N SER A 111 4.42 7.74 -3.11
CA SER A 111 5.51 7.63 -2.14
C SER A 111 5.28 8.60 -0.96
N PHE A 112 4.76 8.12 0.16
CA PHE A 112 4.49 8.90 1.39
C PHE A 112 5.74 9.24 2.22
N LEU A 113 6.85 9.63 1.58
CA LEU A 113 8.15 9.78 2.26
C LEU A 113 8.44 11.16 2.89
N SER A 114 7.52 12.12 2.87
CA SER A 114 7.84 13.51 3.28
C SER A 114 7.44 13.92 4.71
N LEU A 115 6.55 13.18 5.38
CA LEU A 115 6.08 13.53 6.73
C LEU A 115 7.11 13.35 7.87
N PRO A 116 7.92 12.27 7.93
CA PRO A 116 8.80 12.07 9.08
C PRO A 116 9.97 13.08 9.14
N ILE A 117 10.37 13.66 8.01
CA ILE A 117 11.50 14.61 7.93
C ILE A 117 11.14 15.97 8.56
N LEU A 118 9.91 16.45 8.35
CA LEU A 118 9.42 17.70 8.94
C LEU A 118 9.27 17.61 10.46
N PHE A 119 8.84 16.45 10.96
CA PHE A 119 8.74 16.19 12.40
C PHE A 119 10.10 16.15 13.09
N LEU A 120 11.11 15.51 12.47
CA LEU A 120 12.47 15.47 13.01
C LEU A 120 13.13 16.87 13.04
N TYR A 121 12.87 17.70 12.03
CA TYR A 121 13.39 19.07 11.97
C TYR A 121 12.79 19.97 13.07
N GLN A 122 11.47 19.92 13.29
CA GLN A 122 10.83 20.66 14.38
C GLN A 122 11.31 20.17 15.76
N PHE A 123 11.55 18.87 15.91
CA PHE A 123 12.06 18.29 17.14
C PHE A 123 13.49 18.76 17.46
N ALA A 124 14.39 18.79 16.47
CA ALA A 124 15.75 19.32 16.63
C ALA A 124 15.72 20.80 17.03
N LEU A 125 14.85 21.61 16.41
CA LEU A 125 14.69 23.03 16.74
C LEU A 125 14.14 23.28 18.15
N HIS A 126 13.27 22.40 18.67
CA HIS A 126 12.75 22.51 20.03
C HIS A 126 13.77 22.08 21.09
N LEU A 127 14.60 21.06 20.81
CA LEU A 127 15.67 20.65 21.70
C LEU A 127 16.77 21.71 21.87
N ILE A 128 17.03 22.54 20.85
CA ILE A 128 17.99 23.66 20.91
C ILE A 128 17.47 24.85 21.76
N LYS A 129 16.15 24.93 21.98
CA LYS A 129 15.49 26.01 22.75
C LYS A 129 15.16 25.61 24.19
N CYS A 130 15.28 24.33 24.54
CA CYS A 130 15.58 23.89 25.89
C CYS A 130 17.10 24.03 26.12
#